data_AF-A0A6C1QP29-F1
#
_entry.id   AF-A0A6C1QP29-F1
#
_cell.length_a   1.000
_cell.length_b   1.000
_cell.length_c   1.000
_cell.angle_alpha   90.00
_cell.angle_beta   90.00
_cell.angle_gamma   90.00
#
_symmetry.space_group_name_H-M   'P 1'
#
loop_
_entity.id
_entity.type
_entity.pdbx_description
1 polymer ?
#
loop_
_entity_poly.entity_id
_entity_poly.type
_entity_poly.pdbx_seq_one_letter_code
_entity_poly.pdbx_strand_id
1 'polypeptide(L)'
;PLADRLHDLGARMVGIKCGKLGFFLSTGSADQMASLGAGAPADPDAWAKRCFFCETFVPDQILSTTGSGDSSIAGFLAGLLTGRSPEQTLKLACAAGANTARVYDTTSGVETVAQMEAKIAGGWNRNRLDYRGSIWRFDANRVIWSSQAPSSSSMMESSSAS
;
A
#
# COMPACT_ATOMS: atom_id res chain seq x y z
N PRO A 1 -2.51 -10.24 12.09
CA PRO A 1 -3.80 -10.28 12.83
C PRO A 1 -5.00 -9.45 12.29
N LEU A 2 -4.97 -8.85 11.10
CA LEU A 2 -6.19 -8.52 10.33
C LEU A 2 -6.00 -8.97 8.88
N ALA A 3 -4.85 -8.63 8.30
CA ALA A 3 -4.42 -9.15 7.01
C ALA A 3 -4.48 -10.69 6.97
N ASP A 4 -3.94 -11.36 7.99
CA ASP A 4 -3.98 -12.84 8.09
C ASP A 4 -5.41 -13.36 8.07
N ARG A 5 -6.32 -12.76 8.85
CA ARG A 5 -7.74 -13.13 8.86
C ARG A 5 -8.38 -12.93 7.48
N LEU A 6 -8.02 -11.87 6.76
CA LEU A 6 -8.52 -11.63 5.41
C LEU A 6 -7.95 -12.63 4.40
N HIS A 7 -6.69 -13.03 4.56
CA HIS A 7 -6.07 -14.09 3.78
C HIS A 7 -6.72 -15.46 4.07
N ASP A 8 -7.02 -15.77 5.33
CA ASP A 8 -7.74 -16.99 5.75
C ASP A 8 -9.17 -17.04 5.15
N LEU A 9 -9.79 -15.87 4.96
CA LEU A 9 -11.06 -15.72 4.26
C LEU A 9 -10.94 -15.76 2.72
N GLY A 10 -9.73 -15.93 2.18
CA GLY A 10 -9.48 -16.13 0.75
C GLY A 10 -8.98 -14.90 -0.01
N ALA A 11 -8.77 -13.74 0.65
CA ALA A 11 -8.18 -12.59 -0.01
C ALA A 11 -6.73 -12.92 -0.41
N ARG A 12 -6.37 -12.68 -1.67
CA ARG A 12 -5.01 -12.93 -2.16
C ARG A 12 -4.10 -11.71 -1.99
N MET A 13 -4.69 -10.52 -2.02
CA MET A 13 -4.04 -9.24 -1.81
C MET A 13 -4.89 -8.44 -0.83
N VAL A 14 -4.25 -7.86 0.19
CA VAL A 14 -4.88 -7.05 1.22
C VAL A 14 -4.20 -5.69 1.26
N GLY A 15 -4.92 -4.64 0.88
CA GLY A 15 -4.50 -3.25 1.00
C GLY A 15 -5.30 -2.53 2.07
N ILE A 16 -4.64 -1.86 3.02
CA ILE A 16 -5.30 -1.12 4.10
C ILE A 16 -4.77 0.31 4.13
N LYS A 17 -5.64 1.27 3.84
CA LYS A 17 -5.32 2.69 4.02
C LYS A 17 -5.38 3.05 5.51
N CYS A 18 -4.27 3.57 6.04
CA CYS A 18 -4.13 3.92 7.46
C CYS A 18 -4.16 5.44 7.68
N GLY A 19 -5.03 6.16 6.95
CA GLY A 19 -5.15 7.62 7.04
C GLY A 19 -3.81 8.34 6.82
N LYS A 20 -3.45 9.27 7.72
CA LYS A 20 -2.19 10.03 7.66
C LYS A 20 -0.93 9.20 7.88
N LEU A 21 -1.05 7.95 8.36
CA LEU A 21 0.12 7.11 8.59
C LEU A 21 0.67 6.58 7.27
N GLY A 22 -0.20 6.16 6.35
CA GLY A 22 0.26 5.51 5.13
C GLY A 22 -0.72 4.52 4.55
N PHE A 23 -0.16 3.52 3.87
CA PHE A 23 -0.87 2.44 3.20
C PHE A 23 -0.11 1.13 3.46
N PHE A 24 -0.80 0.16 4.04
CA PHE A 24 -0.31 -1.20 4.28
C PHE A 24 -0.70 -2.12 3.12
N LEU A 25 0.20 -3.04 2.75
CA LEU A 25 -0.02 -4.08 1.75
C LEU A 25 0.46 -5.43 2.28
N SER A 26 -0.36 -6.46 2.11
CA SER A 26 0.01 -7.86 2.27
C SER A 26 -0.41 -8.67 1.05
N THR A 27 0.46 -9.51 0.53
CA THR A 27 0.21 -10.30 -0.69
C THR A 27 0.54 -11.77 -0.50
N GLY A 28 -0.23 -12.62 -1.17
CA GLY A 28 -0.03 -14.06 -1.25
C GLY A 28 1.14 -14.48 -2.16
N SER A 29 1.20 -15.76 -2.52
CA SER A 29 2.22 -16.32 -3.41
C SER A 29 2.15 -15.75 -4.84
N ALA A 30 3.21 -16.00 -5.64
CA ALA A 30 3.23 -15.66 -7.05
C ALA A 30 2.04 -16.27 -7.81
N ASP A 31 1.72 -17.55 -7.57
CA ASP A 31 0.55 -18.21 -8.17
C ASP A 31 -0.77 -17.52 -7.79
N GLN A 32 -0.90 -17.10 -6.52
CA GLN A 32 -2.06 -16.34 -6.07
C GLN A 32 -2.14 -14.97 -6.73
N MET A 33 -1.02 -14.30 -6.98
CA MET A 33 -0.98 -13.02 -7.70
C MET A 33 -1.33 -13.21 -9.18
N ALA A 34 -0.77 -14.21 -9.85
CA ALA A 34 -1.02 -14.52 -11.25
C ALA A 34 -2.49 -14.89 -11.52
N SER A 35 -3.18 -15.44 -10.52
CA SER A 35 -4.57 -15.90 -10.65
C SER A 35 -5.62 -14.83 -10.37
N LEU A 36 -5.23 -13.55 -10.23
CA LEU A 36 -6.15 -12.41 -10.01
C LEU A 36 -6.90 -11.93 -11.27
N GLY A 37 -6.75 -12.62 -12.41
CA GLY A 37 -7.43 -12.27 -13.66
C GLY A 37 -7.02 -10.89 -14.17
N ALA A 38 -7.97 -10.02 -14.50
CA ALA A 38 -7.68 -8.66 -14.97
C ALA A 38 -6.96 -7.77 -13.93
N GLY A 39 -6.97 -8.18 -12.65
CA GLY A 39 -6.21 -7.53 -11.57
C GLY A 39 -4.85 -8.16 -11.31
N ALA A 40 -4.39 -9.11 -12.12
CA ALA A 40 -3.06 -9.70 -11.96
C ALA A 40 -1.97 -8.65 -12.23
N PRO A 41 -0.95 -8.54 -11.35
CA PRO A 41 0.19 -7.67 -11.61
C PRO A 41 0.98 -8.17 -12.82
N ALA A 42 1.61 -7.23 -13.55
CA ALA A 42 2.46 -7.56 -14.70
C ALA A 42 3.63 -8.49 -14.34
N ASP A 43 4.12 -8.43 -13.09
CA ASP A 43 5.14 -9.30 -12.53
C ASP A 43 4.64 -9.90 -11.21
N PRO A 44 4.03 -11.11 -11.23
CA PRO A 44 3.56 -11.78 -10.03
C PRO A 44 4.64 -12.06 -8.98
N ASP A 45 5.90 -12.27 -9.39
CA ASP A 45 7.01 -12.58 -8.49
C ASP A 45 7.47 -11.34 -7.71
N ALA A 46 7.46 -10.16 -8.35
CA ALA A 46 7.69 -8.90 -7.64
C ALA A 46 6.66 -8.67 -6.53
N TRP A 47 5.41 -9.12 -6.75
CA TRP A 47 4.31 -8.98 -5.81
C TRP A 47 4.18 -10.16 -4.83
N ALA A 48 4.92 -11.25 -4.99
CA ALA A 48 4.75 -12.44 -4.15
C ALA A 48 5.26 -12.23 -2.72
N LYS A 49 4.46 -12.66 -1.74
CA LYS A 49 4.79 -12.73 -0.30
C LYS A 49 5.40 -11.42 0.20
N ARG A 50 4.74 -10.30 -0.09
CA ARG A 50 5.14 -8.97 0.38
C ARG A 50 4.31 -8.57 1.57
N CYS A 51 4.96 -7.91 2.52
CA CYS A 51 4.31 -7.19 3.61
C CYS A 51 4.98 -5.83 3.71
N PHE A 52 4.30 -4.82 3.16
CA PHE A 52 4.84 -3.47 3.01
C PHE A 52 3.98 -2.44 3.71
N PHE A 53 4.62 -1.36 4.12
CA PHE A 53 3.95 -0.16 4.58
C PHE A 53 4.61 1.06 3.94
N CYS A 54 3.83 1.82 3.17
CA CYS A 54 4.28 3.07 2.56
C CYS A 54 3.74 4.25 3.36
N GLU A 55 4.64 5.08 3.87
CA GLU A 55 4.30 6.35 4.49
C GLU A 55 3.59 7.26 3.48
N THR A 56 2.62 8.04 3.94
CA THR A 56 1.92 9.00 3.09
C THR A 56 2.73 10.29 2.94
N PHE A 57 2.36 11.12 1.95
CA PHE A 57 3.01 12.40 1.71
C PHE A 57 2.38 13.53 2.52
N VAL A 58 3.16 14.55 2.83
CA VAL A 58 2.66 15.79 3.45
C VAL A 58 2.07 16.66 2.34
N PRO A 59 0.74 16.87 2.30
CA PRO A 59 0.16 17.81 1.36
C PRO A 59 0.53 19.24 1.75
N ASP A 60 0.66 20.13 0.76
CA ASP A 60 1.01 21.54 1.00
C ASP A 60 -0.05 22.27 1.84
N GLN A 61 -1.31 21.83 1.73
CA GLN A 61 -2.44 22.30 2.53
C GLN A 61 -3.45 21.18 2.71
N ILE A 62 -4.12 21.09 3.85
CA ILE A 62 -5.24 20.17 4.06
C ILE A 62 -6.53 20.99 4.07
N LEU A 63 -7.36 20.84 3.04
CA LEU A 63 -8.66 21.51 2.93
C LEU A 63 -9.82 20.56 3.31
N SER A 64 -9.72 19.29 2.92
CA SER A 64 -10.68 18.24 3.22
C SER A 64 -9.99 16.89 3.21
N THR A 65 -10.48 15.88 3.93
CA THR A 65 -9.98 14.49 3.81
C THR A 65 -10.97 13.58 3.09
N THR A 66 -12.14 14.11 2.73
CA THR A 66 -13.18 13.39 1.98
C THR A 66 -12.63 12.97 0.61
N GLY A 67 -12.85 11.72 0.21
CA GLY A 67 -12.35 11.19 -1.05
C GLY A 67 -10.85 10.84 -1.09
N SER A 68 -10.08 11.09 -0.02
CA SER A 68 -8.67 10.69 0.06
C SER A 68 -8.49 9.16 0.04
N GLY A 69 -9.47 8.42 0.58
CA GLY A 69 -9.53 6.96 0.50
C GLY A 69 -9.72 6.48 -0.93
N ASP A 70 -10.76 6.96 -1.60
CA ASP A 70 -11.07 6.60 -3.00
C ASP A 70 -9.91 6.93 -3.94
N SER A 71 -9.32 8.12 -3.76
CA SER A 71 -8.15 8.55 -4.53
C SER A 71 -6.93 7.67 -4.27
N SER A 72 -6.73 7.23 -3.02
CA SER A 72 -5.66 6.27 -2.71
C SER A 72 -5.86 4.94 -3.43
N ILE A 73 -7.09 4.42 -3.46
CA ILE A 73 -7.42 3.19 -4.18
C ILE A 73 -7.29 3.38 -5.69
N ALA A 74 -7.72 4.52 -6.24
CA ALA A 74 -7.52 4.84 -7.65
C ALA A 74 -6.03 4.89 -8.03
N GLY A 75 -5.19 5.52 -7.20
CA GLY A 75 -3.73 5.52 -7.38
C GLY A 75 -3.11 4.12 -7.29
N PHE A 76 -3.62 3.28 -6.38
CA PHE A 76 -3.20 1.88 -6.27
C PHE A 76 -3.55 1.09 -7.56
N LEU A 77 -4.80 1.18 -8.01
CA LEU A 77 -5.26 0.50 -9.22
C LEU A 77 -4.51 1.02 -10.46
N ALA A 78 -4.27 2.32 -10.56
CA ALA A 78 -3.49 2.90 -11.64
C ALA A 78 -2.06 2.34 -11.67
N GLY A 79 -1.38 2.25 -10.54
CA GLY A 79 -0.04 1.65 -10.46
C GLY A 79 -0.03 0.18 -10.86
N LEU A 80 -0.95 -0.61 -10.28
CA LEU A 80 -1.08 -2.05 -10.55
C LEU A 80 -1.34 -2.33 -12.04
N LEU A 81 -2.37 -1.69 -12.61
CA LEU A 81 -2.82 -1.93 -13.98
C LEU A 81 -1.85 -1.38 -15.04
N THR A 82 -0.96 -0.47 -14.66
CA THR A 82 0.09 0.07 -15.55
C THR A 82 1.46 -0.56 -15.30
N GLY A 83 1.51 -1.71 -14.62
CA GLY A 83 2.70 -2.57 -14.52
C GLY A 83 3.78 -2.06 -13.57
N ARG A 84 3.44 -1.19 -12.61
CA ARG A 84 4.41 -0.73 -11.60
C ARG A 84 4.71 -1.84 -10.59
N SER A 85 5.90 -1.79 -10.00
CA SER A 85 6.26 -2.59 -8.82
C SER A 85 5.30 -2.32 -7.64
N PRO A 86 5.20 -3.22 -6.65
CA PRO A 86 4.36 -2.99 -5.47
C PRO A 86 4.78 -1.72 -4.71
N GLU A 87 6.08 -1.43 -4.61
CA GLU A 87 6.58 -0.23 -3.94
C GLU A 87 6.17 1.04 -4.68
N GLN A 88 6.32 1.08 -6.01
CA GLN A 88 5.87 2.22 -6.82
C GLN A 88 4.35 2.40 -6.74
N THR A 89 3.60 1.30 -6.79
CA THR A 89 2.13 1.31 -6.70
C THR A 89 1.66 1.88 -5.36
N LEU A 90 2.29 1.51 -4.25
CA LEU A 90 1.96 2.08 -2.94
C LEU A 90 2.33 3.56 -2.83
N LYS A 91 3.43 3.99 -3.46
CA LYS A 91 3.77 5.41 -3.52
C LYS A 91 2.71 6.19 -4.30
N LEU A 92 2.22 5.67 -5.42
CA LEU A 92 1.13 6.28 -6.19
C LEU A 92 -0.17 6.35 -5.37
N ALA A 93 -0.53 5.27 -4.68
CA ALA A 93 -1.69 5.26 -3.77
C ALA A 93 -1.57 6.36 -2.70
N CYS A 94 -0.41 6.46 -2.05
CA CYS A 94 -0.17 7.49 -1.04
C CYS A 94 -0.14 8.92 -1.61
N ALA A 95 0.37 9.12 -2.82
CA ALA A 95 0.42 10.40 -3.50
C ALA A 95 -0.99 10.87 -3.91
N ALA A 96 -1.78 9.99 -4.51
CA ALA A 96 -3.14 10.29 -4.91
C ALA A 96 -4.02 10.66 -3.70
N GLY A 97 -3.91 9.91 -2.59
CA GLY A 97 -4.60 10.25 -1.35
C GLY A 97 -4.20 11.60 -0.76
N ALA A 98 -2.91 11.96 -0.83
CA ALA A 98 -2.42 13.26 -0.36
C ALA A 98 -2.86 14.41 -1.27
N ASN A 99 -2.96 14.19 -2.59
CA ASN A 99 -3.38 15.20 -3.55
C ASN A 99 -4.83 15.64 -3.34
N THR A 100 -5.74 14.69 -3.15
CA THR A 100 -7.17 14.98 -2.94
C THR A 100 -7.43 15.70 -1.62
N ALA A 101 -6.50 15.61 -0.66
CA ALA A 101 -6.61 16.39 0.57
C ALA A 101 -6.45 17.91 0.36
N ARG A 102 -5.94 18.34 -0.81
CA ARG A 102 -5.62 19.74 -1.14
C ARG A 102 -6.74 20.52 -1.83
N VAL A 103 -7.86 19.89 -2.21
CA VAL A 103 -8.90 20.53 -3.05
C VAL A 103 -10.29 20.33 -2.43
N TYR A 104 -11.14 21.37 -2.50
CA TYR A 104 -12.53 21.31 -2.02
C TYR A 104 -13.46 20.49 -2.94
N ASP A 105 -13.08 20.32 -4.20
CA ASP A 105 -13.79 19.52 -5.19
C ASP A 105 -13.03 18.22 -5.52
N THR A 106 -13.76 17.19 -5.94
CA THR A 106 -13.26 15.83 -6.16
C THR A 106 -12.66 15.61 -7.56
N THR A 107 -12.57 16.63 -8.42
CA THR A 107 -12.27 16.43 -9.86
C THR A 107 -11.19 17.35 -10.43
N SER A 108 -11.02 18.57 -9.91
CA SER A 108 -10.08 19.58 -10.43
C SER A 108 -8.64 19.38 -9.96
N GLY A 109 -8.44 18.59 -8.90
CA GLY A 109 -7.14 18.34 -8.28
C GLY A 109 -6.42 17.07 -8.74
N VAL A 110 -6.97 16.34 -9.72
CA VAL A 110 -6.46 15.02 -10.10
C VAL A 110 -5.18 15.16 -10.93
N GLU A 111 -4.04 15.07 -10.26
CA GLU A 111 -2.74 14.94 -10.92
C GLU A 111 -2.66 13.61 -11.69
N THR A 112 -2.03 13.65 -12.86
CA THR A 112 -1.68 12.44 -13.61
C THR A 112 -0.66 11.59 -12.85
N VAL A 113 -0.56 10.30 -13.18
CA VAL A 113 0.46 9.40 -12.65
C VAL A 113 1.87 9.98 -12.84
N ALA A 114 2.17 10.52 -14.02
CA ALA A 114 3.47 11.11 -14.32
C ALA A 114 3.80 12.33 -13.44
N GLN A 115 2.82 13.20 -13.17
CA GLN A 115 3.00 14.34 -12.26
C GLN A 115 3.26 13.89 -10.83
N MET A 116 2.53 12.87 -10.36
CA MET A 116 2.77 12.29 -9.04
C MET A 116 4.17 11.67 -8.95
N GLU A 117 4.58 10.88 -9.95
CA GLU A 117 5.93 10.30 -10.03
C GLU A 117 7.01 11.37 -10.01
N ALA A 118 6.84 12.48 -10.76
CA ALA A 118 7.77 13.59 -10.77
C ALA A 118 7.92 14.26 -9.40
N LYS A 119 6.81 14.50 -8.68
CA LYS A 119 6.85 15.03 -7.30
C LYS A 119 7.55 14.08 -6.35
N ILE A 120 7.23 12.79 -6.43
CA ILE A 120 7.87 11.75 -5.61
C ILE A 120 9.39 11.74 -5.85
N ALA A 121 9.81 11.77 -7.13
CA ALA A 121 11.23 11.80 -7.50
C ALA A 121 11.93 13.11 -7.07
N GLY A 122 11.20 14.22 -7.05
CA GLY A 122 11.66 15.53 -6.57
C GLY A 122 11.77 15.65 -5.04
N GLY A 123 11.57 14.56 -4.29
CA GLY A 123 11.75 14.55 -2.83
C GLY A 123 10.54 15.05 -2.04
N TRP A 124 9.33 14.80 -2.52
CA TRP A 124 8.10 15.17 -1.81
C TRP A 124 8.11 14.64 -0.36
N ASN A 125 7.96 15.58 0.59
CA ASN A 125 8.03 15.31 2.02
C ASN A 125 7.00 14.27 2.48
N ARG A 126 7.37 13.46 3.47
CA ARG A 126 6.57 12.32 3.96
C ARG A 126 6.22 12.46 5.44
N ASN A 127 5.06 11.92 5.82
CA ASN A 127 4.69 11.73 7.22
C ASN A 127 5.49 10.55 7.79
N ARG A 128 6.74 10.83 8.19
CA ARG A 128 7.65 9.83 8.76
C ARG A 128 7.06 9.18 10.00
N LEU A 129 7.14 7.85 10.08
CA LEU A 129 6.73 7.10 11.26
C LEU A 129 7.84 7.13 12.33
N ASP A 130 7.48 7.45 13.59
CA ASP A 130 8.31 7.17 14.77
C ASP A 130 8.01 5.74 15.26
N TYR A 131 8.38 4.74 14.46
CA TYR A 131 8.22 3.34 14.82
C TYR A 131 9.43 2.85 15.62
N ARG A 132 9.18 2.35 16.84
CA ARG A 132 10.23 1.86 17.77
C ARG A 132 10.19 0.35 18.03
N GLY A 133 9.41 -0.39 17.24
CA GLY A 133 9.35 -1.84 17.35
C GLY A 133 10.40 -2.53 16.48
N SER A 134 10.35 -3.87 16.46
CA SER A 134 11.32 -4.72 15.75
C SER A 134 10.76 -5.43 14.51
N ILE A 135 9.45 -5.35 14.28
CA ILE A 135 8.75 -6.13 13.23
C ILE A 135 8.99 -5.51 11.85
N TRP A 136 9.02 -4.18 11.78
CA TRP A 136 9.20 -3.43 10.54
C TRP A 136 10.63 -2.94 10.39
N ARG A 137 11.16 -3.04 9.18
CA ARG A 137 12.46 -2.49 8.77
C ARG A 137 12.26 -1.52 7.62
N PHE A 138 12.85 -0.34 7.74
CA PHE A 138 12.80 0.67 6.69
C PHE A 138 13.91 0.40 5.66
N ASP A 139 13.54 0.24 4.40
CA ASP A 139 14.47 0.20 3.27
C ASP A 139 14.63 1.61 2.72
N ALA A 140 15.81 2.20 2.91
CA ALA A 140 16.11 3.57 2.46
C ALA A 140 16.23 3.70 0.94
N ASN A 141 16.62 2.64 0.23
CA ASN A 141 16.76 2.67 -1.23
C ASN A 141 15.38 2.65 -1.90
N ARG A 142 14.47 1.84 -1.36
CA ARG A 142 13.08 1.75 -1.85
C ARG A 142 12.15 2.76 -1.21
N VAL A 143 12.56 3.38 -0.11
CA VAL A 143 11.77 4.33 0.70
C VAL A 143 10.44 3.71 1.13
N ILE A 144 10.52 2.51 1.72
CA ILE A 144 9.34 1.75 2.17
C ILE A 144 9.68 0.91 3.40
N TRP A 145 8.69 0.68 4.25
CA TRP A 145 8.80 -0.27 5.35
C TRP A 145 8.44 -1.67 4.86
N SER A 146 9.19 -2.68 5.31
CA SER A 146 8.92 -4.09 5.04
C SER A 146 8.97 -4.91 6.31
N SER A 147 8.20 -5.97 6.35
CA SER A 147 8.29 -7.03 7.36
C SER A 147 8.16 -8.39 6.67
N GLN A 148 8.32 -9.47 7.43
CA GLN A 148 8.03 -10.79 6.88
C GLN A 148 6.55 -10.87 6.50
N ALA A 149 6.26 -11.41 5.32
CA ALA A 149 4.89 -11.76 4.97
C ALA A 149 4.34 -12.79 5.97
N PRO A 150 3.04 -12.75 6.26
CA PRO A 150 2.45 -13.67 7.22
C PRO A 150 2.76 -15.11 6.83
N SER A 151 3.37 -15.85 7.76
CA SER A 151 3.52 -17.29 7.66
C SER A 151 2.15 -17.92 7.89
N SER A 152 1.67 -18.73 6.96
CA SER A 152 0.44 -19.53 7.08
C SER A 152 0.56 -20.67 8.11
N SER A 153 1.26 -20.43 9.22
CA SER A 153 1.65 -21.44 10.20
C SER A 153 1.66 -20.82 11.60
N SER A 154 0.48 -20.47 12.10
CA SER A 154 0.25 -20.30 13.54
C SER A 154 -1.22 -20.55 13.87
N MET A 155 -1.72 -21.74 13.52
CA MET A 155 -3.00 -22.22 14.03
C MET A 155 -2.98 -23.75 14.18
N MET A 156 -1.94 -24.28 14.83
CA MET A 156 -1.91 -25.65 15.35
C MET A 156 -1.02 -25.67 16.61
N GLU A 157 -1.43 -24.98 17.68
CA GLU A 157 -0.90 -25.23 19.02
C GLU A 157 -1.79 -24.55 20.07
N SER A 158 -3.00 -25.10 20.30
CA SER A 158 -3.72 -25.00 21.58
C SER A 158 -5.06 -25.76 21.56
N SER A 159 -5.04 -27.06 21.28
CA SER A 159 -6.20 -27.94 21.52
C SER A 159 -5.77 -29.34 21.95
N SER A 160 -4.92 -29.42 22.97
CA SER A 160 -4.70 -30.65 23.74
C SER A 160 -4.22 -30.28 25.14
N ALA A 161 -5.12 -29.69 25.92
CA ALA A 161 -5.06 -29.65 27.38
C ALA A 161 -6.45 -29.32 27.91
N SER A 162 -7.26 -30.35 28.16
CA SER A 162 -8.27 -30.50 29.24
C SER A 162 -8.96 -31.84 29.06
#